data_AF-A0A3B9X4H8-F1
#
_entry.id   AF-A0A3B9X4H8-F1
#
_cell.length_a   1.000
_cell.length_b   1.000
_cell.length_c   1.000
_cell.angle_alpha   90.00
_cell.angle_beta   90.00
_cell.angle_gamma   90.00
#
_symmetry.space_group_name_H-M   'P 1'
#
loop_
_entity.id
_entity.type
_entity.pdbx_description
1 polymer ?
#
loop_
_entity_poly.entity_id
_entity_poly.type
_entity_poly.pdbx_seq_one_letter_code
_entity_poly.pdbx_strand_id
1 'polypeptide(L)'
;MSGPESGGADSSRWYSSDQVDLGAQVFADNCSDCHGVGAQGRYEDWKKKLSDGSFPPPPLNGDAHAWHHSLSVLLGVINQGGVPLGGTMPGFADSLNEAEKLAVIAFFQNFWSTQTYDNWLQMGGTD
;
A
#
# COMPACT_ATOMS: atom_id res chain seq x y z
N MET A 1 -16.97 -36.93 8.11
CA MET A 1 -16.05 -36.14 8.96
C MET A 1 -16.30 -34.70 8.59
N SER A 2 -17.28 -34.08 9.25
CA SER A 2 -17.69 -32.70 8.95
C SER A 2 -16.97 -31.80 9.94
N GLY A 3 -15.84 -31.24 9.53
CA GLY A 3 -15.23 -30.13 10.25
C GLY A 3 -15.97 -28.83 9.89
N PRO A 4 -16.20 -27.91 10.83
CA PRO A 4 -16.69 -26.59 10.47
C PRO A 4 -15.58 -25.89 9.68
N GLU A 5 -15.93 -25.41 8.49
CA GLU A 5 -15.13 -24.41 7.79
C GLU A 5 -15.18 -23.14 8.63
N SER A 6 -14.10 -22.86 9.34
CA SER A 6 -13.92 -21.63 10.10
C SER A 6 -13.88 -20.46 9.11
N GLY A 7 -15.04 -19.87 8.85
CA GLY A 7 -15.15 -18.51 8.34
C GLY A 7 -14.45 -17.58 9.32
N GLY A 8 -13.24 -17.18 8.98
CA GLY A 8 -12.53 -16.12 9.69
C GLY A 8 -13.41 -14.88 9.64
N ALA A 9 -13.69 -14.30 10.81
CA ALA A 9 -14.35 -13.03 10.91
C ALA A 9 -13.58 -12.04 10.02
N ASP A 10 -14.22 -11.51 8.99
CA ASP A 10 -13.72 -10.36 8.26
C ASP A 10 -13.45 -9.27 9.31
N SER A 11 -12.17 -9.10 9.67
CA SER A 11 -11.70 -7.96 10.42
C SER A 11 -12.10 -6.75 9.59
N SER A 12 -13.17 -6.07 10.01
CA SER A 12 -13.73 -4.94 9.28
C SER A 12 -12.59 -4.03 8.90
N ARG A 13 -12.37 -3.87 7.60
CA ARG A 13 -11.31 -3.00 7.09
C ARG A 13 -11.57 -1.59 7.62
N TRP A 14 -10.50 -0.83 7.90
CA TRP A 14 -10.65 0.54 8.43
C TRP A 14 -11.26 1.50 7.40
N TYR A 15 -11.23 1.11 6.12
CA TYR A 15 -11.73 1.87 5.00
C TYR A 15 -13.08 1.35 4.48
N SER A 16 -13.84 2.22 3.83
CA SER A 16 -15.07 1.88 3.10
C SER A 16 -14.81 1.50 1.64
N SER A 17 -15.82 0.94 0.96
CA SER A 17 -15.79 0.73 -0.50
C SER A 17 -15.57 2.03 -1.27
N ASP A 18 -16.22 3.12 -0.85
CA ASP A 18 -16.12 4.42 -1.53
C ASP A 18 -14.68 4.97 -1.48
N GLN A 19 -13.95 4.70 -0.38
CA GLN A 19 -12.53 5.04 -0.29
C GLN A 19 -11.67 4.18 -1.21
N VAL A 20 -12.00 2.90 -1.41
CA VAL A 20 -11.32 2.04 -2.39
C VAL A 20 -11.56 2.55 -3.82
N ASP A 21 -12.78 2.94 -4.15
CA ASP A 21 -13.14 3.44 -5.48
C ASP A 21 -12.50 4.79 -5.81
N LEU A 22 -12.48 5.71 -4.84
CA LEU A 22 -11.71 6.96 -4.96
C LEU A 22 -10.21 6.65 -5.08
N GLY A 23 -9.72 5.75 -4.23
CA GLY A 23 -8.31 5.36 -4.19
C GLY A 23 -7.84 4.75 -5.49
N ALA A 24 -8.67 3.95 -6.15
CA ALA A 24 -8.37 3.37 -7.45
C ALA A 24 -8.11 4.43 -8.52
N GLN A 25 -8.94 5.49 -8.55
CA GLN A 25 -8.77 6.61 -9.49
C GLN A 25 -7.48 7.37 -9.19
N VAL A 26 -7.29 7.79 -7.94
CA VAL A 26 -6.10 8.55 -7.53
C VAL A 26 -4.82 7.73 -7.75
N PHE A 27 -4.83 6.44 -7.42
CA PHE A 27 -3.69 5.54 -7.59
C PHE A 27 -3.35 5.34 -9.07
N ALA A 28 -4.36 5.20 -9.94
CA ALA A 28 -4.16 5.08 -11.38
C ALA A 28 -3.41 6.31 -11.92
N ASP A 29 -3.85 7.51 -11.54
CA ASP A 29 -3.30 8.79 -12.04
C ASP A 29 -1.91 9.13 -11.48
N ASN A 30 -1.59 8.66 -10.26
CA ASN A 30 -0.42 9.16 -9.52
C ASN A 30 0.63 8.09 -9.17
N CYS A 31 0.24 6.81 -9.05
CA CYS A 31 1.07 5.79 -8.41
C CYS A 31 1.36 4.57 -9.32
N SER A 32 0.42 4.24 -10.19
CA SER A 32 0.45 3.02 -11.02
C SER A 32 1.63 2.97 -11.99
N ASP A 33 2.20 4.14 -12.31
CA ASP A 33 3.39 4.30 -13.15
C ASP A 33 4.68 3.73 -12.54
N CYS A 34 4.73 3.53 -11.23
CA CYS A 34 5.87 2.91 -10.58
C CYS A 34 5.47 1.60 -9.89
N HIS A 35 4.29 1.59 -9.26
CA HIS A 35 3.83 0.48 -8.43
C HIS A 35 2.92 -0.52 -9.16
N GLY A 36 2.61 -0.30 -10.44
CA GLY A 36 1.74 -1.18 -11.23
C GLY A 36 0.24 -1.01 -10.89
N VAL A 37 -0.64 -1.33 -11.83
CA VAL A 37 -2.08 -1.02 -11.72
C VAL A 37 -2.80 -1.67 -10.53
N GLY A 38 -2.34 -2.84 -10.08
CA GLY A 38 -2.84 -3.54 -8.90
C GLY A 38 -1.87 -3.47 -7.73
N ALA A 39 -1.04 -2.43 -7.68
CA ALA A 39 -0.01 -2.23 -6.66
C ALA A 39 1.02 -3.38 -6.55
N GLN A 40 1.17 -4.22 -7.57
CA GLN A 40 2.02 -5.42 -7.57
C GLN A 40 3.50 -5.15 -7.87
N GLY A 41 3.88 -3.90 -8.12
CA GLY A 41 5.19 -3.53 -8.63
C GLY A 41 5.35 -3.84 -10.12
N ARG A 42 6.49 -3.43 -10.69
CA ARG A 42 6.84 -3.66 -12.10
C ARG A 42 8.04 -4.60 -12.30
N TYR A 43 8.66 -5.02 -11.20
CA TYR A 43 9.92 -5.76 -11.21
C TYR A 43 9.73 -7.11 -10.52
N GLU A 44 10.27 -8.17 -11.13
CA GLU A 44 10.20 -9.52 -10.58
C GLU A 44 10.94 -9.65 -9.25
N ASP A 45 12.10 -8.97 -9.13
CA ASP A 45 12.90 -8.94 -7.91
C ASP A 45 13.13 -7.50 -7.43
N TRP A 46 12.16 -6.99 -6.68
CA TRP A 46 12.23 -5.66 -6.06
C TRP A 46 13.34 -5.53 -5.00
N LYS A 47 13.95 -6.64 -4.57
CA LYS A 47 15.06 -6.64 -3.59
C LYS A 47 16.42 -6.54 -4.27
N LYS A 48 16.48 -6.64 -5.60
CA LYS A 48 17.71 -6.49 -6.36
C LYS A 48 17.86 -5.06 -6.87
N LYS A 49 19.04 -4.49 -6.66
CA LYS A 49 19.38 -3.16 -7.22
C LYS A 49 19.36 -3.19 -8.74
N LEU A 50 18.87 -2.10 -9.33
CA LEU A 50 18.93 -1.82 -10.75
C LEU A 50 20.37 -1.49 -11.19
N SER A 51 20.59 -1.41 -12.50
CA SER A 51 21.91 -1.11 -13.07
C SER A 51 22.47 0.24 -12.65
N ASP A 52 21.61 1.19 -12.29
CA ASP A 52 21.97 2.51 -11.75
C ASP A 52 22.26 2.49 -10.23
N GLY A 53 22.12 1.33 -9.58
CA GLY A 53 22.34 1.12 -8.15
C GLY A 53 21.15 1.45 -7.26
N SER A 54 20.03 1.92 -7.81
CA SER A 54 18.80 2.20 -7.09
C SER A 54 17.99 0.93 -6.81
N PHE A 55 17.11 0.96 -5.80
CA PHE A 55 16.14 -0.12 -5.59
C PHE A 55 14.86 0.16 -6.39
N PRO A 56 14.24 -0.87 -6.98
CA PRO A 56 12.95 -0.72 -7.64
C PRO A 56 11.85 -0.30 -6.66
N PRO A 57 10.80 0.40 -7.14
CA PRO A 57 9.59 0.63 -6.34
C PRO A 57 9.02 -0.71 -5.85
N PRO A 58 8.79 -0.88 -4.53
CA PRO A 58 8.30 -2.15 -4.01
C PRO A 58 6.83 -2.37 -4.38
N PRO A 59 6.38 -3.63 -4.48
CA PRO A 59 4.95 -3.97 -4.44
C PRO A 59 4.29 -3.41 -3.18
N LEU A 60 3.09 -2.85 -3.31
CA LEU A 60 2.28 -2.35 -2.20
C LEU A 60 1.04 -3.23 -1.95
N ASN A 61 0.77 -4.21 -2.80
CA ASN A 61 -0.35 -5.16 -2.73
C ASN A 61 -0.25 -6.20 -1.60
N GLY A 62 0.75 -6.11 -0.72
CA GLY A 62 0.93 -7.01 0.43
C GLY A 62 2.02 -8.06 0.25
N ASP A 63 2.62 -8.17 -0.94
CA ASP A 63 3.71 -9.14 -1.23
C ASP A 63 5.09 -8.66 -0.75
N ALA A 64 5.21 -7.37 -0.39
CA ALA A 64 6.43 -6.77 0.13
C ALA A 64 6.24 -6.26 1.57
N HIS A 65 6.96 -5.22 1.97
CA HIS A 65 7.08 -4.80 3.37
C HIS A 65 6.10 -3.69 3.79
N ALA A 66 5.18 -3.27 2.91
CA ALA A 66 4.23 -2.19 3.21
C ALA A 66 3.39 -2.46 4.48
N TRP A 67 3.05 -3.72 4.75
CA TRP A 67 2.30 -4.14 5.93
C TRP A 67 3.09 -4.06 7.25
N HIS A 68 4.39 -3.75 7.22
CA HIS A 68 5.16 -3.46 8.43
C HIS A 68 5.02 -2.00 8.91
N HIS A 69 4.31 -1.16 8.16
CA HIS A 69 4.18 0.27 8.43
C HIS A 69 2.76 0.62 8.82
N SER A 70 2.60 1.42 9.89
CA SER A 70 1.31 1.96 10.30
C SER A 70 0.73 2.93 9.26
N LEU A 71 -0.56 3.22 9.36
CA LEU A 71 -1.28 4.14 8.51
C LEU A 71 -0.64 5.53 8.54
N SER A 72 -0.24 6.01 9.71
CA SER A 72 0.47 7.29 9.88
C SER A 72 1.82 7.32 9.17
N VAL A 73 2.60 6.21 9.23
CA VAL A 73 3.87 6.10 8.50
C VAL A 73 3.64 6.05 6.99
N LEU A 74 2.66 5.29 6.51
CA LEU A 74 2.30 5.22 5.10
C LEU A 74 1.89 6.60 4.55
N LEU A 75 1.08 7.37 5.30
CA LEU A 75 0.76 8.76 4.98
C LEU A 75 2.01 9.64 4.94
N GLY A 76 2.93 9.48 5.90
CA GLY A 76 4.21 10.19 5.92
C GLY A 76 5.03 9.95 4.65
N VAL A 77 5.11 8.69 4.20
CA VAL A 77 5.80 8.32 2.96
C VAL A 77 5.12 8.95 1.73
N ILE A 78 3.79 8.93 1.65
CA ILE A 78 3.07 9.59 0.55
C ILE A 78 3.31 11.11 0.55
N ASN A 79 3.30 11.74 1.72
CA ASN A 79 3.53 13.18 1.84
C ASN A 79 4.95 13.58 1.39
N GLN A 80 5.96 12.88 1.88
CA GLN A 80 7.37 13.27 1.70
C GLN A 80 8.00 12.68 0.43
N GLY A 81 7.46 11.57 -0.07
CA GLY A 81 8.08 10.78 -1.12
C GLY A 81 9.37 10.10 -0.67
N GLY A 82 10.05 9.47 -1.63
CA GLY A 82 11.36 8.84 -1.45
C GLY A 82 12.54 9.74 -1.82
N VAL A 83 12.32 10.86 -2.52
CA VAL A 83 13.38 11.76 -2.99
C VAL A 83 14.28 12.27 -1.85
N PRO A 84 13.76 12.74 -0.70
CA PRO A 84 14.61 13.19 0.41
C PRO A 84 15.52 12.09 1.00
N LEU A 85 15.18 10.82 0.76
CA LEU A 85 15.90 9.64 1.22
C LEU A 85 16.79 9.01 0.13
N GLY A 86 16.95 9.68 -1.02
CA GLY A 86 17.75 9.21 -2.15
C GLY A 86 17.01 8.25 -3.11
N GLY A 87 15.69 8.13 -2.97
CA GLY A 87 14.83 7.44 -3.94
C GLY A 87 14.30 8.36 -5.03
N THR A 88 13.34 7.87 -5.80
CA THR A 88 12.75 8.60 -6.95
C THR A 88 11.26 8.91 -6.79
N MET A 89 10.60 8.35 -5.77
CA MET A 89 9.18 8.59 -5.52
C MET A 89 8.96 10.07 -5.14
N PRO A 90 8.15 10.84 -5.88
CA PRO A 90 7.86 12.22 -5.53
C PRO A 90 7.00 12.30 -4.26
N GLY A 91 7.05 13.44 -3.57
CA GLY A 91 6.13 13.74 -2.47
C GLY A 91 4.80 14.28 -2.99
N PHE A 92 3.71 13.92 -2.32
CA PHE A 92 2.34 14.30 -2.70
C PHE A 92 1.66 15.21 -1.69
N ALA A 93 2.40 15.78 -0.72
CA ALA A 93 1.83 16.62 0.32
C ALA A 93 0.98 17.78 -0.23
N ASP A 94 1.47 18.43 -1.30
CA ASP A 94 0.82 19.58 -1.94
C ASP A 94 -0.08 19.21 -3.14
N SER A 95 0.02 17.97 -3.62
CA SER A 95 -0.69 17.49 -4.82
C SER A 95 -2.00 16.78 -4.50
N LEU A 96 -2.07 16.13 -3.34
CA LEU A 96 -3.23 15.36 -2.89
C LEU A 96 -3.73 15.89 -1.55
N ASN A 97 -5.04 15.89 -1.35
CA ASN A 97 -5.64 16.15 -0.05
C ASN A 97 -5.59 14.89 0.85
N GLU A 98 -5.90 15.04 2.14
CA GLU A 98 -5.82 13.93 3.10
C GLU A 98 -6.74 12.75 2.77
N ALA A 99 -7.96 13.03 2.29
CA ALA A 99 -8.90 11.98 1.92
C ALA A 99 -8.40 11.16 0.72
N GLU A 100 -7.78 11.81 -0.28
CA GLU A 100 -7.16 11.15 -1.43
C GLU A 100 -5.98 10.27 -1.02
N LYS A 101 -5.13 10.76 -0.10
CA LYS A 101 -3.99 9.98 0.42
C LYS A 101 -4.45 8.74 1.18
N LEU A 102 -5.45 8.88 2.04
CA LEU A 102 -6.05 7.74 2.74
C LEU A 102 -6.71 6.77 1.76
N ALA A 103 -7.41 7.27 0.75
CA ALA A 103 -8.04 6.46 -0.29
C ALA A 103 -7.00 5.64 -1.08
N VAL A 104 -5.85 6.22 -1.44
CA VAL A 104 -4.73 5.50 -2.08
C VAL A 104 -4.24 4.34 -1.20
N ILE A 105 -4.14 4.54 0.12
CA ILE A 105 -3.75 3.49 1.06
C ILE A 105 -4.81 2.39 1.11
N ALA A 106 -6.08 2.77 1.24
CA ALA A 106 -7.21 1.84 1.22
C ALA A 106 -7.20 0.98 -0.06
N PHE A 107 -6.93 1.57 -1.21
CA PHE A 107 -6.88 0.88 -2.49
C PHE A 107 -5.80 -0.20 -2.54
N PHE A 108 -4.55 0.10 -2.20
CA PHE A 108 -3.52 -0.95 -2.25
C PHE A 108 -3.70 -2.00 -1.15
N GLN A 109 -4.26 -1.62 0.00
CA GLN A 109 -4.59 -2.55 1.09
C GLN A 109 -5.77 -3.47 0.76
N ASN A 110 -6.61 -3.11 -0.21
CA ASN A 110 -7.67 -3.96 -0.73
C ASN A 110 -7.14 -5.23 -1.41
N PHE A 111 -5.90 -5.21 -1.90
CA PHE A 111 -5.24 -6.41 -2.43
C PHE A 111 -4.62 -7.30 -1.34
N TRP A 112 -4.55 -6.83 -0.10
CA TRP A 112 -3.93 -7.59 0.98
C TRP A 112 -4.81 -8.76 1.40
N SER A 113 -4.22 -9.96 1.43
CA SER A 113 -4.85 -11.13 2.02
C SER A 113 -5.31 -10.83 3.46
N THR A 114 -6.35 -11.55 3.92
CA THR A 114 -6.81 -11.46 5.32
C THR A 114 -5.65 -11.65 6.30
N GLN A 115 -4.75 -12.60 6.03
CA GLN A 115 -3.57 -12.85 6.85
C GLN A 115 -2.62 -11.65 6.91
N THR A 116 -2.35 -11.00 5.78
CA THR A 116 -1.47 -9.82 5.71
C THR A 116 -2.08 -8.64 6.48
N TYR A 117 -3.38 -8.43 6.32
CA TYR A 117 -4.09 -7.35 7.01
C TYR A 117 -4.19 -7.58 8.52
N ASP A 118 -4.47 -8.81 8.96
CA ASP A 118 -4.49 -9.15 10.38
C ASP A 118 -3.12 -8.98 11.04
N ASN A 119 -2.03 -9.31 10.32
CA ASN A 119 -0.67 -9.06 10.80
C ASN A 119 -0.39 -7.56 10.93
N TRP A 120 -0.82 -6.76 9.95
CA TRP A 120 -0.71 -5.31 10.00
C TRP A 120 -1.46 -4.72 11.21
N LEU A 121 -2.68 -5.19 11.48
CA LEU A 121 -3.44 -4.77 12.67
C LEU A 121 -2.71 -5.13 13.97
N GLN A 122 -2.17 -6.35 14.09
CA GLN A 122 -1.42 -6.79 15.28
C GLN A 122 -0.16 -5.96 15.53
N MET A 123 0.39 -5.33 14.49
CA MET A 123 1.57 -4.49 14.57
C MET A 123 1.28 -3.00 14.83
N GLY A 124 0.03 -2.63 15.15
CA GLY A 124 -0.35 -1.23 15.32
C GLY A 124 -0.63 -0.53 13.99
N GLY A 125 -1.17 -1.26 13.01
CA GLY A 125 -1.44 -0.74 11.68
C GLY A 125 -2.25 0.55 11.68
N THR A 126 -3.22 0.69 12.58
CA THR A 126 -4.09 1.86 12.67
C THR A 126 -3.51 3.03 13.47
N ASP A 127 -2.30 2.89 14.02
CA ASP A 127 -1.65 3.89 14.89
C ASP A 127 -1.08 5.10 14.13
#